data_AF-A0A2P5K668-F1
#
_entry.id   AF-A0A2P5K668-F1
#
_cell.length_a   1.000
_cell.length_b   1.000
_cell.length_c   1.000
_cell.angle_alpha   90.00
_cell.angle_beta   90.00
_cell.angle_gamma   90.00
#
_symmetry.space_group_name_H-M   'P 1'
#
loop_
_entity.id
_entity.type
_entity.pdbx_description
1 polymer ?
#
loop_
_entity_poly.entity_id
_entity_poly.type
_entity_poly.pdbx_seq_one_letter_code
_entity_poly.pdbx_strand_id
1 'polypeptide(L)'
;MQRIETDTNTTPITILSKEQLLDLVIIKHKKLIKDYSDELQVLNEKIDTDRSSHTHIVRELEELESRIIVLKEKRHQLYHQVKKKYEKLNKTIKDNKQIKPTTDEINIIQNKLQNTNISSKDEYDCIDRIVTLIKDIIEKIPDTDSEGKLICLSIIDLLETARMAQQELEEIESTPIEQKTELDSLKQEYEELEPRRDWLNRRTKLHMDALNYWEIKKSGDNNK
;
A
#
# COMPACT_ATOMS: atom_id res chain seq x y z
N MET A 1 -27.54 -86.68 -0.21
CA MET A 1 -26.19 -86.44 0.34
C MET A 1 -25.57 -85.29 -0.44
N GLN A 2 -25.52 -84.12 0.19
CA GLN A 2 -25.06 -82.87 -0.41
C GLN A 2 -23.54 -82.79 -0.21
N ARG A 3 -22.77 -82.78 -1.31
CA ARG A 3 -21.33 -82.45 -1.25
C ARG A 3 -21.23 -80.93 -1.14
N ILE A 4 -20.69 -80.47 -0.02
CA ILE A 4 -20.25 -79.09 0.16
C ILE A 4 -18.88 -79.01 -0.48
N GLU A 5 -18.80 -78.42 -1.67
CA GLU A 5 -17.54 -77.96 -2.24
C GLU A 5 -17.16 -76.67 -1.53
N THR A 6 -16.09 -76.72 -0.74
CA THR A 6 -15.47 -75.52 -0.18
C THR A 6 -14.56 -74.93 -1.24
N ASP A 7 -15.07 -73.96 -2.00
CA ASP A 7 -14.27 -73.09 -2.85
C ASP A 7 -13.39 -72.19 -1.96
N THR A 8 -12.16 -72.63 -1.72
CA THR A 8 -11.10 -71.76 -1.21
C THR A 8 -10.59 -70.89 -2.35
N ASN A 9 -11.23 -69.73 -2.54
CA ASN A 9 -10.74 -68.66 -3.39
C ASN A 9 -9.47 -68.04 -2.77
N THR A 10 -8.34 -68.74 -2.90
CA THR A 10 -7.02 -68.22 -2.54
C THR A 10 -6.52 -67.33 -3.67
N THR A 11 -6.73 -66.02 -3.55
CA THR A 11 -5.93 -65.05 -4.30
C THR A 11 -4.45 -65.36 -4.06
N PRO A 12 -3.62 -65.59 -5.09
CA PRO A 12 -2.23 -65.98 -4.91
C PRO A 12 -1.45 -64.83 -4.25
N ILE A 13 -1.05 -65.03 -2.99
CA ILE A 13 -0.18 -64.11 -2.27
C ILE A 13 1.22 -64.30 -2.82
N THR A 14 1.67 -63.36 -3.66
CA THR A 14 3.06 -63.35 -4.14
C THR A 14 3.93 -62.69 -3.08
N ILE A 15 4.78 -63.48 -2.42
CA ILE A 15 5.75 -62.97 -1.44
C ILE A 15 6.93 -62.38 -2.22
N LEU A 16 7.10 -61.07 -2.11
CA LEU A 16 8.20 -60.35 -2.76
C LEU A 16 9.54 -60.67 -2.08
N SER A 17 10.60 -60.73 -2.89
CA SER A 17 11.97 -60.84 -2.37
C SER A 17 12.38 -59.56 -1.63
N LYS A 18 13.38 -59.68 -0.74
CA LYS A 18 13.93 -58.55 0.03
C LYS A 18 14.39 -57.41 -0.88
N GLU A 19 15.03 -57.72 -2.00
CA GLU A 19 15.50 -56.74 -2.99
C GLU A 19 14.34 -56.00 -3.65
N GLN A 20 13.30 -56.73 -4.10
CA GLN A 20 12.10 -56.13 -4.68
C GLN A 20 11.36 -55.24 -3.67
N LEU A 21 11.33 -55.60 -2.39
CA LEU A 21 10.76 -54.77 -1.33
C LEU A 21 11.57 -53.48 -1.11
N LEU A 22 12.90 -53.56 -1.08
CA LEU A 22 13.77 -52.39 -0.96
C LEU A 22 13.59 -51.44 -2.15
N ASP A 23 13.49 -51.97 -3.37
CA ASP A 23 13.25 -51.18 -4.57
C ASP A 23 11.92 -50.45 -4.52
N LEU A 24 10.85 -51.13 -4.11
CA LEU A 24 9.53 -50.52 -3.96
C LEU A 24 9.52 -49.41 -2.91
N VAL A 25 10.22 -49.59 -1.78
CA VAL A 25 10.36 -48.56 -0.74
C VAL A 25 11.10 -47.34 -1.28
N ILE A 26 12.24 -47.54 -1.96
CA ILE A 26 13.03 -46.46 -2.58
C ILE A 26 12.18 -45.70 -3.62
N ILE A 27 11.50 -46.41 -4.51
CA ILE A 27 10.60 -45.83 -5.52
C ILE A 27 9.50 -45.01 -4.85
N LYS A 28 8.90 -45.52 -3.78
CA LYS A 28 7.85 -44.80 -3.04
C LYS A 28 8.36 -43.52 -2.40
N HIS A 29 9.53 -43.54 -1.76
CA HIS A 29 10.15 -42.34 -1.19
C HIS A 29 10.49 -41.32 -2.29
N LYS A 30 11.07 -41.74 -3.42
CA LYS A 30 11.34 -40.87 -4.57
C LYS A 30 10.08 -40.21 -5.11
N LYS A 31 9.01 -40.98 -5.27
CA LYS A 31 7.72 -40.46 -5.72
C LYS A 31 7.16 -39.42 -4.75
N LEU A 32 7.14 -39.71 -3.45
CA LEU A 32 6.63 -38.76 -2.44
C LEU A 32 7.46 -37.48 -2.38
N ILE A 33 8.79 -37.58 -2.48
CA ILE A 33 9.67 -36.40 -2.55
C ILE A 33 9.31 -35.55 -3.76
N LYS A 34 9.14 -36.18 -4.93
CA LYS A 34 8.76 -35.47 -6.16
C LYS A 34 7.41 -34.77 -5.99
N ASP A 35 6.36 -35.52 -5.61
CA ASP A 35 5.01 -34.99 -5.46
C ASP A 35 4.98 -33.80 -4.47
N TYR A 36 5.71 -33.90 -3.33
CA TYR A 36 5.79 -32.80 -2.37
C TYR A 36 6.64 -31.62 -2.85
N SER A 37 7.71 -31.87 -3.61
CA SER A 37 8.57 -30.80 -4.15
C SER A 37 7.85 -30.02 -5.25
N ASP A 38 7.11 -30.71 -6.12
CA ASP A 38 6.30 -30.11 -7.17
C ASP A 38 5.20 -29.22 -6.55
N GLU A 39 4.50 -29.70 -5.52
CA GLU A 39 3.50 -28.90 -4.78
C GLU A 39 4.15 -27.70 -4.06
N LEU A 40 5.30 -27.92 -3.41
CA LEU A 40 6.02 -26.88 -2.70
C LEU A 40 6.49 -25.77 -3.64
N GLN A 41 6.90 -26.10 -4.86
CA GLN A 41 7.31 -25.12 -5.86
C GLN A 41 6.13 -24.18 -6.21
N VAL A 42 4.98 -24.75 -6.57
CA VAL A 42 3.78 -23.96 -6.91
C VAL A 42 3.36 -23.08 -5.73
N LEU A 43 3.42 -23.62 -4.52
CA LEU A 43 3.06 -22.89 -3.31
C LEU A 43 4.02 -21.73 -3.02
N ASN A 44 5.33 -21.94 -3.19
CA ASN A 44 6.33 -20.89 -3.03
C ASN A 44 6.13 -19.77 -4.05
N GLU A 45 5.93 -20.12 -5.32
CA GLU A 45 5.68 -19.14 -6.39
C GLU A 45 4.45 -18.26 -6.06
N LYS A 46 3.37 -18.87 -5.55
CA LYS A 46 2.19 -18.14 -5.12
C LYS A 46 2.48 -17.23 -3.91
N ILE A 47 3.06 -17.77 -2.84
CA ILE A 47 3.37 -17.00 -1.62
C ILE A 47 4.30 -15.82 -1.94
N ASP A 48 5.32 -16.04 -2.78
CA ASP A 48 6.28 -15.00 -3.15
C ASP A 48 5.62 -13.90 -4.00
N THR A 49 4.72 -14.28 -4.91
CA THR A 49 3.94 -13.32 -5.72
C THR A 49 3.02 -12.47 -4.85
N ASP A 50 2.25 -13.11 -3.98
CA ASP A 50 1.29 -12.44 -3.09
C ASP A 50 2.03 -11.54 -2.08
N ARG A 51 3.15 -12.03 -1.52
CA ARG A 51 4.01 -11.24 -0.62
C ARG A 51 4.64 -10.06 -1.34
N SER A 52 5.16 -10.24 -2.56
CA SER A 52 5.72 -9.15 -3.35
C SER A 52 4.66 -8.07 -3.60
N SER A 53 3.45 -8.47 -4.02
CA SER A 53 2.32 -7.58 -4.25
C SER A 53 1.91 -6.84 -2.98
N HIS A 54 1.80 -7.55 -1.85
CA HIS A 54 1.56 -6.94 -0.54
C HIS A 54 2.64 -5.89 -0.20
N THR A 55 3.93 -6.21 -0.33
CA THR A 55 5.01 -5.25 -0.05
C THR A 55 5.03 -4.05 -0.99
N HIS A 56 4.58 -4.23 -2.24
CA HIS A 56 4.40 -3.14 -3.19
C HIS A 56 3.32 -2.17 -2.73
N ILE A 57 2.12 -2.69 -2.42
CA ILE A 57 1.00 -1.87 -1.95
C ILE A 57 1.35 -1.14 -0.65
N VAL A 58 2.03 -1.80 0.29
CA VAL A 58 2.53 -1.14 1.53
C VAL A 58 3.40 0.06 1.19
N ARG A 59 4.34 -0.09 0.26
CA ARG A 59 5.23 1.01 -0.15
C ARG A 59 4.44 2.15 -0.79
N GLU A 60 3.49 1.86 -1.67
CA GLU A 60 2.64 2.88 -2.27
C GLU A 60 1.83 3.63 -1.21
N LEU A 61 1.28 2.94 -0.21
CA LEU A 61 0.56 3.57 0.90
C LEU A 61 1.49 4.47 1.74
N GLU A 62 2.71 4.03 2.04
CA GLU A 62 3.72 4.84 2.74
C GLU A 62 4.11 6.10 1.95
N GLU A 63 4.25 5.97 0.62
CA GLU A 63 4.52 7.10 -0.28
C GLU A 63 3.36 8.10 -0.31
N LEU A 64 2.11 7.61 -0.37
CA LEU A 64 0.92 8.45 -0.28
C LEU A 64 0.81 9.15 1.07
N GLU A 65 1.08 8.46 2.18
CA GLU A 65 1.08 9.06 3.52
C GLU A 65 2.14 10.16 3.64
N SER A 66 3.36 9.91 3.12
CA SER A 66 4.40 10.93 3.04
C SER A 66 3.95 12.14 2.21
N ARG A 67 3.31 11.90 1.06
CA ARG A 67 2.80 12.95 0.19
C ARG A 67 1.72 13.79 0.88
N ILE A 68 0.81 13.17 1.63
CA ILE A 68 -0.21 13.86 2.44
C ILE A 68 0.45 14.84 3.42
N ILE A 69 1.48 14.39 4.14
CA ILE A 69 2.20 15.24 5.11
C ILE A 69 2.83 16.45 4.40
N VAL A 70 3.53 16.20 3.29
CA VAL A 70 4.17 17.25 2.48
C VAL A 70 3.15 18.27 1.98
N LEU A 71 1.99 17.81 1.49
CA LEU A 71 0.95 18.70 0.98
C LEU A 71 0.30 19.52 2.10
N LYS A 72 0.04 18.93 3.27
CA LYS A 72 -0.49 19.65 4.45
C LYS A 72 0.47 20.76 4.90
N GLU A 73 1.76 20.46 4.96
CA GLU A 73 2.80 21.44 5.30
C GLU A 73 2.91 22.53 4.22
N LYS A 74 2.98 22.14 2.94
CA LYS A 74 3.02 23.09 1.80
C LYS A 74 1.83 24.05 1.85
N ARG A 75 0.63 23.54 2.07
CA ARG A 75 -0.61 24.32 2.20
C ARG A 75 -0.51 25.32 3.36
N HIS A 76 -0.04 24.89 4.53
CA HIS A 76 0.18 25.77 5.68
C HIS A 76 1.20 26.89 5.38
N GLN A 77 2.32 26.54 4.75
CA GLN A 77 3.35 27.51 4.35
C GLN A 77 2.83 28.53 3.34
N LEU A 78 1.98 28.13 2.39
CA LEU A 78 1.35 29.04 1.43
C LEU A 78 0.46 30.06 2.15
N TYR A 79 -0.35 29.63 3.12
CA TYR A 79 -1.15 30.57 3.93
C TYR A 79 -0.28 31.52 4.76
N HIS A 80 0.85 31.04 5.29
CA HIS A 80 1.81 31.91 5.96
C HIS A 80 2.42 32.95 5.01
N GLN A 81 2.78 32.55 3.79
CA GLN A 81 3.29 33.45 2.77
C GLN A 81 2.26 34.49 2.34
N VAL A 82 1.00 34.08 2.14
CA VAL A 82 -0.12 34.98 1.84
C VAL A 82 -0.26 36.06 2.92
N LYS A 83 -0.26 35.68 4.20
CA LYS A 83 -0.31 36.63 5.32
C LYS A 83 0.86 37.62 5.29
N LYS A 84 2.10 37.14 5.10
CA LYS A 84 3.28 38.01 5.03
C LYS A 84 3.23 38.98 3.84
N LYS A 85 2.78 38.52 2.68
CA LYS A 85 2.59 39.36 1.48
C LYS A 85 1.50 40.40 1.72
N TYR A 86 0.44 40.00 2.38
CA TYR A 86 -0.68 40.87 2.72
C TYR A 86 -0.31 41.94 3.77
N GLU A 87 0.49 41.61 4.78
CA GLU A 87 1.08 42.58 5.70
C GLU A 87 1.97 43.60 4.97
N LYS A 88 2.71 43.17 3.94
CA LYS A 88 3.47 44.07 3.08
C LYS A 88 2.53 44.99 2.29
N LEU A 89 1.49 44.44 1.67
CA LEU A 89 0.47 45.21 0.95
C LEU A 89 -0.14 46.29 1.85
N ASN A 90 -0.57 45.93 3.06
CA ASN A 90 -1.14 46.87 4.03
C ASN A 90 -0.20 48.02 4.40
N LYS A 91 1.12 47.78 4.43
CA LYS A 91 2.11 48.85 4.65
C LYS A 91 2.21 49.80 3.46
N THR A 92 2.07 49.30 2.24
CA THR A 92 2.11 50.09 1.00
C THR A 92 0.85 50.94 0.84
N ILE A 93 -0.33 50.43 1.19
CA ILE A 93 -1.64 51.08 0.95
C ILE A 93 -2.20 51.87 2.16
N LYS A 94 -1.37 52.11 3.18
CA LYS A 94 -1.76 52.51 4.55
C LYS A 94 -2.67 53.75 4.65
N ASP A 95 -2.67 54.62 3.65
CA ASP A 95 -3.42 55.88 3.66
C ASP A 95 -4.79 55.81 2.95
N ASN A 96 -5.13 54.67 2.33
CA ASN A 96 -6.39 54.55 1.59
C ASN A 96 -7.55 54.09 2.50
N LYS A 97 -8.29 55.07 3.05
CA LYS A 97 -9.46 54.82 3.92
C LYS A 97 -10.55 53.94 3.28
N GLN A 98 -10.61 53.86 1.95
CA GLN A 98 -11.58 53.02 1.24
C GLN A 98 -11.21 51.53 1.23
N ILE A 99 -9.95 51.19 1.52
CA ILE A 99 -9.45 49.80 1.51
C ILE A 99 -9.49 49.18 2.92
N LYS A 100 -9.48 50.01 3.97
CA LYS A 100 -9.39 49.56 5.37
C LYS A 100 -10.46 48.52 5.82
N PRO A 101 -11.75 48.65 5.47
CA PRO A 101 -12.76 47.65 5.86
C PRO A 101 -12.53 46.30 5.18
N THR A 102 -12.17 46.32 3.89
CA THR A 102 -11.75 45.13 3.14
C THR A 102 -10.52 44.50 3.80
N THR A 103 -9.67 45.34 4.40
CA THR A 103 -8.44 44.86 5.00
C THR A 103 -8.65 44.02 6.26
N ASP A 104 -9.59 44.43 7.11
CA ASP A 104 -9.93 43.74 8.35
C ASP A 104 -10.62 42.40 8.07
N GLU A 105 -11.47 42.33 7.04
CA GLU A 105 -12.12 41.10 6.61
C GLU A 105 -11.10 40.04 6.15
N ILE A 106 -10.13 40.43 5.31
CA ILE A 106 -9.07 39.52 4.86
C ILE A 106 -8.27 38.97 6.06
N ASN A 107 -7.95 39.79 7.06
CA ASN A 107 -7.23 39.34 8.25
C ASN A 107 -8.01 38.28 9.04
N ILE A 108 -9.33 38.44 9.17
CA ILE A 108 -10.19 37.46 9.85
C ILE A 108 -10.17 36.13 9.08
N ILE A 109 -10.35 36.17 7.76
CA ILE A 109 -10.38 34.97 6.93
C ILE A 109 -9.01 34.27 6.91
N GLN A 110 -7.90 35.02 6.83
CA GLN A 110 -6.55 34.46 6.90
C GLN A 110 -6.28 33.77 8.24
N ASN A 111 -6.72 34.36 9.36
CA ASN A 111 -6.56 33.73 10.67
C ASN A 111 -7.38 32.44 10.77
N LYS A 112 -8.56 32.36 10.12
CA LYS A 112 -9.34 31.13 10.01
C LYS A 112 -8.57 30.06 9.21
N LEU A 113 -8.07 30.41 8.02
CA LEU A 113 -7.27 29.50 7.17
C LEU A 113 -6.01 28.95 7.86
N GLN A 114 -5.37 29.75 8.73
CA GLN A 114 -4.13 29.33 9.41
C GLN A 114 -4.35 28.51 10.68
N ASN A 115 -5.39 28.81 11.46
CA ASN A 115 -5.49 28.35 12.85
C ASN A 115 -6.67 27.39 13.10
N THR A 116 -7.55 27.19 12.13
CA THR A 116 -8.69 26.29 12.29
C THR A 116 -8.63 25.16 11.27
N ASN A 117 -8.90 23.95 11.73
CA ASN A 117 -9.12 22.83 10.84
C ASN A 117 -10.52 22.98 10.24
N ILE A 118 -10.59 23.45 9.00
CA ILE A 118 -11.84 23.70 8.28
C ILE A 118 -12.04 22.65 7.20
N SER A 119 -13.29 22.45 6.79
CA SER A 119 -13.57 21.56 5.66
C SER A 119 -12.98 22.13 4.37
N SER A 120 -12.68 21.28 3.39
CA SER A 120 -12.18 21.76 2.09
C SER A 120 -13.13 22.75 1.42
N LYS A 121 -14.44 22.53 1.57
CA LYS A 121 -15.45 23.44 1.04
C LYS A 121 -15.34 24.83 1.67
N ASP A 122 -15.27 24.89 3.01
CA ASP A 122 -15.08 26.16 3.72
C ASP A 122 -13.75 26.83 3.35
N GLU A 123 -12.71 26.02 3.09
CA GLU A 123 -11.40 26.49 2.64
C GLU A 123 -11.48 27.15 1.26
N TYR A 124 -12.15 26.51 0.30
CA TYR A 124 -12.40 27.07 -1.03
C TYR A 124 -13.21 28.37 -0.95
N ASP A 125 -14.28 28.40 -0.15
CA ASP A 125 -15.10 29.60 0.06
C ASP A 125 -14.26 30.76 0.66
N CYS A 126 -13.36 30.45 1.60
CA CYS A 126 -12.44 31.43 2.18
C CYS A 126 -11.43 31.95 1.14
N ILE A 127 -10.87 31.06 0.32
CA ILE A 127 -9.97 31.43 -0.77
C ILE A 127 -10.67 32.35 -1.77
N ASP A 128 -11.85 31.97 -2.25
CA ASP A 128 -12.64 32.76 -3.21
C ASP A 128 -13.01 34.14 -2.66
N ARG A 129 -13.35 34.19 -1.37
CA ARG A 129 -13.63 35.46 -0.71
C ARG A 129 -12.41 36.35 -0.65
N ILE A 130 -11.24 35.84 -0.25
CA ILE A 130 -10.00 36.64 -0.26
C ILE A 130 -9.63 37.09 -1.67
N VAL A 131 -9.71 36.21 -2.66
CA VAL A 131 -9.41 36.55 -4.07
C VAL A 131 -10.31 37.67 -4.56
N THR A 132 -11.61 37.64 -4.24
CA THR A 132 -12.57 38.69 -4.58
C THR A 132 -12.17 40.02 -3.93
N LEU A 133 -11.89 40.00 -2.62
CA LEU A 133 -11.47 41.19 -1.88
C LEU A 133 -10.15 41.78 -2.39
N ILE A 134 -9.20 40.94 -2.80
CA ILE A 134 -7.93 41.39 -3.41
C ILE A 134 -8.16 42.01 -4.79
N LYS A 135 -9.08 41.47 -5.60
CA LYS A 135 -9.47 42.08 -6.89
C LYS A 135 -10.09 43.47 -6.68
N ASP A 136 -10.98 43.61 -5.70
CA ASP A 136 -11.55 44.92 -5.33
C ASP A 136 -10.46 45.91 -4.88
N ILE A 137 -9.41 45.43 -4.20
CA ILE A 137 -8.25 46.25 -3.83
C ILE A 137 -7.49 46.70 -5.07
N ILE A 138 -7.24 45.81 -6.04
CA ILE A 138 -6.54 46.14 -7.29
C ILE A 138 -7.24 47.28 -8.03
N GLU A 139 -8.58 47.28 -8.09
CA GLU A 139 -9.37 48.32 -8.75
C GLU A 139 -9.28 49.69 -8.04
N LYS A 140 -9.06 49.69 -6.72
CA LYS A 140 -8.96 50.90 -5.88
C LYS A 140 -7.53 51.45 -5.76
N ILE A 141 -6.52 50.68 -6.16
CA ILE A 141 -5.11 51.10 -6.14
C ILE A 141 -4.85 51.99 -7.38
N PRO A 142 -4.23 53.18 -7.22
CA PRO A 142 -3.86 54.04 -8.34
C PRO A 142 -2.97 53.31 -9.35
N ASP A 143 -3.11 53.61 -10.64
CA ASP A 143 -2.29 53.00 -11.70
C ASP A 143 -0.79 53.23 -11.54
N THR A 144 -0.40 54.28 -10.80
CA THR A 144 1.00 54.59 -10.47
C THR A 144 1.60 53.63 -9.45
N ASP A 145 0.80 52.94 -8.65
CA ASP A 145 1.26 51.97 -7.64
C ASP A 145 1.32 50.54 -8.22
N SER A 146 2.30 50.36 -9.11
CA SER A 146 2.58 49.06 -9.72
C SER A 146 3.04 48.00 -8.70
N GLU A 147 3.71 48.41 -7.62
CA GLU A 147 4.16 47.47 -6.57
C GLU A 147 2.97 46.89 -5.80
N GLY A 148 1.99 47.72 -5.40
CA GLY A 148 0.77 47.26 -4.73
C GLY A 148 -0.02 46.26 -5.59
N LYS A 149 -0.19 46.55 -6.88
CA LYS A 149 -0.88 45.64 -7.82
C LYS A 149 -0.12 44.31 -8.00
N LEU A 150 1.21 44.34 -8.10
CA LEU A 150 2.03 43.12 -8.19
C LEU A 150 1.94 42.26 -6.93
N ILE A 151 1.92 42.88 -5.73
CA ILE A 151 1.73 42.15 -4.47
C ILE A 151 0.34 41.48 -4.44
N CYS A 152 -0.71 42.17 -4.88
CA CYS A 152 -2.06 41.61 -4.97
C CYS A 152 -2.12 40.39 -5.88
N LEU A 153 -1.53 40.48 -7.09
CA LEU A 153 -1.47 39.35 -8.02
C LEU A 153 -0.69 38.17 -7.45
N SER A 154 0.43 38.43 -6.76
CA SER A 154 1.20 37.39 -6.06
C SER A 154 0.41 36.71 -4.94
N ILE A 155 -0.50 37.42 -4.25
CA ILE A 155 -1.38 36.81 -3.24
C ILE A 155 -2.39 35.87 -3.89
N ILE A 156 -3.00 36.28 -5.00
CA ILE A 156 -3.95 35.45 -5.75
C ILE A 156 -3.27 34.16 -6.22
N ASP A 157 -2.07 34.25 -6.79
CA ASP A 157 -1.29 33.10 -7.26
C ASP A 157 -0.96 32.10 -6.14
N LEU A 158 -0.56 32.60 -4.97
CA LEU A 158 -0.30 31.75 -3.79
C LEU A 158 -1.56 31.05 -3.29
N LEU A 159 -2.71 31.73 -3.31
CA LEU A 159 -4.00 31.17 -2.91
C LEU A 159 -4.48 30.09 -3.89
N GLU A 160 -4.30 30.31 -5.20
CA GLU A 160 -4.61 29.29 -6.20
C GLU A 160 -3.68 28.07 -6.04
N THR A 161 -2.40 28.29 -5.78
CA THR A 161 -1.46 27.21 -5.49
C THR A 161 -1.87 26.42 -4.24
N ALA A 162 -2.40 27.10 -3.22
CA ALA A 162 -2.92 26.43 -2.02
C ALA A 162 -4.17 25.60 -2.33
N ARG A 163 -5.08 26.11 -3.17
CA ARG A 163 -6.23 25.36 -3.68
C ARG A 163 -5.80 24.09 -4.41
N MET A 164 -4.84 24.19 -5.33
CA MET A 164 -4.34 23.02 -6.06
C MET A 164 -3.74 21.96 -5.12
N ALA A 165 -3.01 22.38 -4.08
CA ALA A 165 -2.50 21.46 -3.07
C ALA A 165 -3.62 20.79 -2.26
N GLN A 166 -4.73 21.50 -2.00
CA GLN A 166 -5.90 20.94 -1.33
C GLN A 166 -6.66 19.95 -2.22
N GLN A 167 -6.81 20.24 -3.52
CA GLN A 167 -7.42 19.31 -4.47
C GLN A 167 -6.61 18.01 -4.57
N GLU A 168 -5.28 18.11 -4.65
CA GLU A 168 -4.40 16.93 -4.66
C GLU A 168 -4.54 16.12 -3.36
N LEU A 169 -4.71 16.78 -2.20
CA LEU A 169 -4.98 16.10 -0.93
C LEU A 169 -6.30 15.31 -0.95
N GLU A 170 -7.36 15.89 -1.49
CA GLU A 170 -8.67 15.22 -1.59
C GLU A 170 -8.62 13.99 -2.50
N GLU A 171 -7.92 14.10 -3.64
CA GLU A 171 -7.71 12.99 -4.56
C GLU A 171 -6.95 11.85 -3.86
N ILE A 172 -5.86 12.17 -3.16
CA ILE A 172 -5.06 11.17 -2.44
C ILE A 172 -5.83 10.55 -1.28
N GLU A 173 -6.61 11.31 -0.50
CA GLU A 173 -7.38 10.79 0.63
C GLU A 173 -8.55 9.88 0.18
N SER A 174 -9.02 10.00 -1.08
CA SER A 174 -10.08 9.16 -1.64
C SER A 174 -9.63 7.78 -2.17
N THR A 175 -8.33 7.65 -2.50
CA THR A 175 -7.71 6.45 -3.08
C THR A 175 -7.48 5.24 -2.13
N PRO A 176 -7.21 5.38 -0.81
CA PRO A 176 -6.66 4.28 0.00
C PRO A 176 -7.66 3.19 0.44
N ILE A 177 -8.97 3.42 0.32
CA ILE A 177 -9.99 2.53 0.89
C ILE A 177 -10.02 1.17 0.16
N GLU A 178 -9.84 1.18 -1.16
CA GLU A 178 -9.82 -0.04 -1.98
C GLU A 178 -8.51 -0.82 -1.78
N GLN A 179 -7.38 -0.11 -1.81
CA GLN A 179 -6.04 -0.69 -1.61
C GLN A 179 -5.87 -1.35 -0.24
N LYS A 180 -6.47 -0.78 0.81
CA LYS A 180 -6.38 -1.33 2.17
C LYS A 180 -7.12 -2.66 2.32
N THR A 181 -8.25 -2.81 1.63
CA THR A 181 -9.02 -4.06 1.64
C THR A 181 -8.29 -5.17 0.88
N GLU A 182 -7.70 -4.82 -0.26
CA GLU A 182 -6.85 -5.72 -1.05
C GLU A 182 -5.60 -6.15 -0.26
N LEU A 183 -4.97 -5.23 0.48
CA LEU A 183 -3.81 -5.50 1.31
C LEU A 183 -4.09 -6.56 2.39
N ASP A 184 -5.19 -6.40 3.13
CA ASP A 184 -5.59 -7.34 4.18
C ASP A 184 -5.92 -8.73 3.58
N SER A 185 -6.54 -8.77 2.40
CA SER A 185 -6.83 -10.01 1.67
C SER A 185 -5.55 -10.73 1.25
N LEU A 186 -4.61 -10.03 0.59
CA LEU A 186 -3.34 -10.61 0.15
C LEU A 186 -2.52 -11.15 1.32
N LYS A 187 -2.50 -10.39 2.43
CA LYS A 187 -1.86 -10.82 3.66
C LYS A 187 -2.43 -12.13 4.19
N GLN A 188 -3.76 -12.18 4.30
CA GLN A 188 -4.45 -13.38 4.76
C GLN A 188 -4.16 -14.57 3.82
N GLU A 189 -4.22 -14.37 2.50
CA GLU A 189 -4.00 -15.43 1.51
C GLU A 189 -2.63 -16.10 1.65
N TYR A 190 -1.53 -15.35 1.73
CA TYR A 190 -0.22 -16.00 1.88
C TYR A 190 0.01 -16.55 3.30
N GLU A 191 -0.54 -15.92 4.34
CA GLU A 191 -0.44 -16.42 5.73
C GLU A 191 -1.18 -17.75 5.93
N GLU A 192 -2.28 -17.99 5.21
CA GLU A 192 -3.00 -19.27 5.22
C GLU A 192 -2.21 -20.40 4.52
N LEU A 193 -1.34 -20.06 3.57
CA LEU A 193 -0.52 -21.02 2.81
C LEU A 193 0.79 -21.41 3.53
N GLU A 194 1.28 -20.55 4.42
CA GLU A 194 2.50 -20.73 5.22
C GLU A 194 2.53 -22.07 6.00
N PRO A 195 1.47 -22.48 6.74
CA PRO A 195 1.45 -23.77 7.42
C PRO A 195 1.59 -24.97 6.48
N ARG A 196 1.00 -24.91 5.28
CA ARG A 196 1.11 -25.98 4.27
C ARG A 196 2.52 -26.05 3.72
N ARG A 197 3.14 -24.90 3.44
CA ARG A 197 4.54 -24.80 3.00
C ARG A 197 5.48 -25.41 4.02
N ASP A 198 5.31 -25.06 5.30
CA ASP A 198 6.11 -25.59 6.39
C ASP A 198 5.94 -27.11 6.55
N TRP A 199 4.70 -27.60 6.43
CA TRP A 199 4.41 -29.03 6.45
C TRP A 199 5.10 -29.77 5.31
N LEU A 200 5.00 -29.26 4.07
CA LEU A 200 5.64 -29.83 2.88
C LEU A 200 7.17 -29.85 3.00
N ASN A 201 7.77 -28.76 3.48
CA ASN A 201 9.21 -28.68 3.73
C ASN A 201 9.69 -29.75 4.72
N ARG A 202 9.01 -29.85 5.88
CA ARG A 202 9.33 -30.87 6.88
C ARG A 202 9.15 -32.27 6.34
N ARG A 203 8.06 -32.52 5.60
CA ARG A 203 7.74 -33.84 5.08
C ARG A 203 8.71 -34.27 3.99
N THR A 204 9.06 -33.37 3.08
CA THR A 204 10.06 -33.60 2.03
C THR A 204 11.41 -33.97 2.65
N LYS A 205 11.86 -33.21 3.66
CA LYS A 205 13.11 -33.51 4.38
C LYS A 205 13.08 -34.90 5.03
N LEU A 206 12.00 -35.25 5.74
CA LEU A 206 11.86 -36.58 6.34
C LEU A 206 11.92 -37.70 5.30
N HIS A 207 11.30 -37.52 4.12
CA HIS A 207 11.36 -38.51 3.06
C HIS A 207 12.74 -38.59 2.40
N MET A 208 13.47 -37.48 2.28
CA MET A 208 14.87 -37.45 1.83
C MET A 208 15.78 -38.20 2.80
N ASP A 209 15.65 -37.95 4.10
CA ASP A 209 16.44 -38.64 5.15
C ASP A 209 16.16 -40.14 5.13
N ALA A 210 14.89 -40.54 5.01
CA ALA A 210 14.51 -41.94 4.89
C ALA A 210 15.00 -42.58 3.58
N LEU A 211 14.93 -41.87 2.46
CA LEU A 211 15.45 -42.34 1.18
C LEU A 211 16.95 -42.64 1.28
N ASN A 212 17.72 -41.71 1.86
CA ASN A 212 19.15 -41.89 2.08
C ASN A 212 19.44 -43.13 2.93
N TYR A 213 18.71 -43.33 4.02
CA TYR A 213 18.82 -44.55 4.84
C TYR A 213 18.61 -45.84 4.03
N TRP A 214 17.55 -45.90 3.22
CA TRP A 214 17.23 -47.08 2.42
C TRP A 214 18.22 -47.32 1.28
N GLU A 215 18.74 -46.26 0.64
CA GLU A 215 19.78 -46.36 -0.38
C GLU A 215 21.11 -46.86 0.20
N ILE A 216 21.49 -46.40 1.39
CA ILE A 216 22.65 -46.94 2.14
C ILE A 216 22.44 -48.42 2.46
N LYS A 217 21.26 -48.79 2.96
CA LYS A 217 20.94 -50.18 3.34
C LYS A 217 20.98 -51.13 2.14
N LYS A 218 20.46 -50.70 0.99
CA LYS A 218 20.54 -51.45 -0.27
C LYS A 218 21.99 -51.62 -0.74
N SER A 219 22.81 -50.57 -0.63
CA SER A 219 24.22 -50.61 -1.05
C SER A 219 25.11 -51.45 -0.13
N GLY A 220 24.80 -51.48 1.18
CA GLY A 220 25.51 -52.28 2.18
C GLY A 220 25.17 -53.77 2.15
N ASP A 221 23.98 -54.15 1.68
CA ASP A 221 23.58 -55.56 1.49
C ASP A 221 24.18 -56.18 0.21
N ASN A 222 24.60 -55.38 -0.78
CA ASN A 222 25.21 -55.86 -2.04
C ASN A 222 26.72 -56.18 -1.94
N ASN A 223 27.36 -55.92 -0.79
CA ASN A 223 28.80 -56.12 -0.53
C ASN A 223 29.09 -57.31 0.43
N LYS A 224 28.14 -58.24 0.58
CA LYS A 224 28.29 -59.50 1.34
C LYS A 224 27.87 -60.67 0.47
#